data_AF-A0A6M8VTG0-F1
#
_entry.id   AF-A0A6M8VTG0-F1
#
_cell.length_a   1.000
_cell.length_b   1.000
_cell.length_c   1.000
_cell.angle_alpha   90.00
_cell.angle_beta   90.00
_cell.angle_gamma   90.00
#
_symmetry.space_group_name_H-M   'P 1'
#
loop_
_entity.id
_entity.type
_entity.pdbx_description
1 polymer ?
#
loop_
_entity_poly.entity_id
_entity_poly.type
_entity_poly.pdbx_seq_one_letter_code
_entity_poly.pdbx_strand_id
1 'polypeptide(L)'
;MAILFLVGLTIFAALSFGVFKSGRDGGSKENERNLMIASQVIQFGIEAGKRVEKLQADGVALSRINFDPAAAEDDETALFSPAGGGMIYEEPMGTGRYMAAWKVLDVSDARDGFLVSGLGSDAAVRGREVVMYFEGLEPAICSQMRKGWGLDPEIPVQEVKLDFDHRAAIRAGANATTFYATPGRAFSCFRNGRKGPYIYYQALAIQ
;
A
#
# COMPACT_ATOMS: atom_id res chain seq x y z
N MET A 1 43.69 -0.35 34.65
CA MET A 1 42.55 0.27 33.93
C MET A 1 42.39 -0.32 32.52
N ALA A 2 42.44 -1.65 32.37
CA ALA A 2 42.35 -2.34 31.07
C ALA A 2 41.37 -3.54 31.07
N ILE A 3 40.86 -3.94 32.25
CA ILE A 3 40.01 -5.13 32.42
C ILE A 3 38.52 -4.82 32.15
N LEU A 4 38.08 -3.56 32.31
CA LEU A 4 36.68 -3.17 32.10
C LEU A 4 36.27 -3.12 30.62
N PHE A 5 37.20 -2.95 29.68
CA PHE A 5 36.88 -2.95 28.25
C PHE A 5 36.66 -4.36 27.68
N LEU A 6 37.28 -5.39 28.26
CA LEU A 6 37.17 -6.77 27.76
C LEU A 6 35.83 -7.44 28.10
N VAL A 7 35.20 -7.08 29.23
CA VAL A 7 33.90 -7.66 29.65
C VAL A 7 32.73 -7.09 28.85
N GLY A 8 32.82 -5.85 28.37
CA GLY A 8 31.76 -5.24 27.53
C GLY A 8 31.64 -5.89 26.15
N LEU A 9 32.74 -6.38 25.59
CA LEU A 9 32.78 -6.91 24.22
C LEU A 9 32.24 -8.34 24.11
N THR A 10 32.30 -9.15 25.18
CA THR A 10 31.79 -10.53 25.18
C THR A 10 30.28 -10.61 25.40
N ILE A 11 29.68 -9.65 26.12
CA ILE A 11 28.23 -9.61 26.35
C ILE A 11 27.47 -9.30 25.05
N PHE A 12 28.03 -8.46 24.17
CA PHE A 12 27.40 -8.13 22.87
C PHE A 12 27.39 -9.32 21.90
N ALA A 13 28.37 -10.22 21.98
CA ALA A 13 28.42 -11.42 21.14
C ALA A 13 27.46 -12.53 21.62
N ALA A 14 27.24 -12.68 22.92
CA ALA A 14 26.37 -13.73 23.46
C ALA A 14 24.87 -13.48 23.20
N LEU A 15 24.43 -12.22 23.12
CA LEU A 15 23.05 -11.87 22.78
C LEU A 15 22.70 -12.19 21.31
N SER A 16 23.68 -12.23 20.41
CA SER A 16 23.45 -12.50 18.98
C SER A 16 23.17 -13.97 18.64
N PHE A 17 23.45 -14.91 19.54
CA PHE A 17 23.22 -16.34 19.31
C PHE A 17 21.90 -16.87 19.92
N GLY A 18 21.13 -16.02 20.61
CA GLY A 18 19.95 -16.42 21.37
C GLY A 18 18.59 -16.41 20.62
N VAL A 19 18.51 -15.89 19.39
CA VAL A 19 17.20 -15.62 18.74
C VAL A 19 16.97 -16.43 17.45
N PHE A 20 17.72 -17.50 17.20
CA PHE A 20 17.47 -18.38 16.05
C PHE A 20 17.25 -19.84 16.46
N LYS A 21 16.24 -20.08 17.29
CA LYS A 21 15.53 -21.38 17.30
C LYS A 21 14.12 -21.17 16.73
N SER A 22 14.05 -20.82 15.44
CA SER A 22 12.84 -21.06 14.67
C SER A 22 12.75 -22.56 14.43
N GLY A 23 11.83 -23.20 15.15
CA GLY A 23 11.48 -24.60 14.99
C GLY A 23 11.31 -24.94 13.52
N ARG A 24 11.98 -26.03 13.14
CA ARG A 24 11.81 -26.76 11.90
C ARG A 24 10.36 -27.25 11.83
N ASP A 25 9.48 -26.42 11.31
CA ASP A 25 8.09 -26.76 11.06
C ASP A 25 7.72 -26.40 9.61
N GLY A 26 6.99 -27.29 8.95
CA GLY A 26 6.73 -27.26 7.50
C GLY A 26 5.94 -26.04 7.01
N GLY A 27 5.45 -25.19 7.92
CA GLY A 27 4.78 -23.93 7.62
C GLY A 27 5.69 -22.72 7.37
N SER A 28 7.02 -22.88 7.40
CA SER A 28 7.96 -21.75 7.23
C SER A 28 7.99 -21.17 5.82
N LYS A 29 8.00 -22.02 4.77
CA LYS A 29 8.20 -21.55 3.38
C LYS A 29 7.05 -20.69 2.86
N GLU A 30 5.81 -21.08 3.13
CA GLU A 30 4.64 -20.31 2.69
C GLU A 30 4.53 -19.01 3.49
N ASN A 31 4.79 -19.04 4.79
CA ASN A 31 4.82 -17.83 5.61
C ASN A 31 5.94 -16.87 5.21
N GLU A 32 7.13 -17.39 4.90
CA GLU A 32 8.27 -16.60 4.42
C GLU A 32 7.97 -15.99 3.04
N ARG A 33 7.39 -16.78 2.13
CA ARG A 33 6.90 -16.28 0.84
C ARG A 33 5.86 -15.18 1.02
N ASN A 34 4.86 -15.38 1.89
CA ASN A 34 3.80 -14.40 2.13
C ASN A 34 4.35 -13.13 2.78
N LEU A 35 5.35 -13.24 3.67
CA LEU A 35 6.04 -12.12 4.27
C LEU A 35 6.88 -11.34 3.24
N MET A 36 7.56 -12.05 2.34
CA MET A 36 8.31 -11.45 1.24
C MET A 36 7.39 -10.67 0.30
N ILE A 37 6.28 -11.29 -0.16
CA ILE A 37 5.30 -10.62 -1.04
C ILE A 37 4.67 -9.43 -0.32
N ALA A 38 4.28 -9.60 0.95
CA ALA A 38 3.77 -8.50 1.76
C ALA A 38 4.75 -7.32 1.79
N SER A 39 6.03 -7.59 2.01
CA SER A 39 7.07 -6.56 2.05
C SER A 39 7.22 -5.85 0.71
N GLN A 40 7.23 -6.59 -0.40
CA GLN A 40 7.30 -6.01 -1.75
C GLN A 40 6.14 -5.06 -2.04
N VAL A 41 4.91 -5.50 -1.77
CA VAL A 41 3.70 -4.69 -1.99
C VAL A 41 3.73 -3.41 -1.13
N ILE A 42 4.12 -3.53 0.14
CA ILE A 42 4.23 -2.38 1.04
C ILE A 42 5.29 -1.40 0.55
N GLN A 43 6.49 -1.90 0.23
CA GLN A 43 7.60 -1.07 -0.23
C GLN A 43 7.24 -0.33 -1.52
N PHE A 44 6.63 -1.01 -2.48
CA PHE A 44 6.18 -0.38 -3.73
C PHE A 44 5.19 0.76 -3.47
N GLY A 45 4.21 0.54 -2.58
CA GLY A 45 3.27 1.59 -2.17
C GLY A 45 3.96 2.81 -1.53
N ILE A 46 4.90 2.57 -0.61
CA ILE A 46 5.67 3.62 0.05
C ILE A 46 6.51 4.40 -0.96
N GLU A 47 7.18 3.71 -1.89
CA GLU A 47 7.99 4.33 -2.92
C GLU A 47 7.16 5.17 -3.88
N ALA A 48 6.00 4.67 -4.33
CA ALA A 48 5.07 5.44 -5.14
C ALA A 48 4.65 6.74 -4.46
N GLY A 49 4.31 6.69 -3.17
CA GLY A 49 3.94 7.89 -2.39
C GLY A 49 5.06 8.92 -2.38
N LYS A 50 6.30 8.50 -2.10
CA LYS A 50 7.48 9.39 -2.13
C LYS A 50 7.72 10.02 -3.50
N ARG A 51 7.49 9.28 -4.59
CA ARG A 51 7.66 9.81 -5.95
C ARG A 51 6.55 10.79 -6.34
N VAL A 52 5.32 10.54 -5.90
CA VAL A 52 4.22 11.52 -6.04
C VAL A 52 4.52 12.80 -5.27
N GLU A 53 4.96 12.70 -4.01
CA GLU A 53 5.38 13.87 -3.22
C GLU A 53 6.49 14.66 -3.90
N LYS A 54 7.50 13.97 -4.47
CA LYS A 54 8.56 14.61 -5.25
C LYS A 54 8.00 15.37 -6.47
N LEU A 55 7.17 14.73 -7.28
CA LEU A 55 6.56 15.38 -8.47
C LEU A 55 5.76 16.62 -8.08
N GLN A 56 5.02 16.56 -6.97
CA GLN A 56 4.31 17.74 -6.45
C GLN A 56 5.26 18.84 -6.00
N ALA A 57 6.38 18.50 -5.35
CA ALA A 57 7.42 19.45 -4.97
C ALA A 57 8.09 20.10 -6.20
N ASP A 58 8.20 19.35 -7.30
CA ASP A 58 8.69 19.83 -8.59
C ASP A 58 7.64 20.67 -9.37
N GLY A 59 6.46 20.89 -8.78
CA GLY A 59 5.40 21.75 -9.33
C GLY A 59 4.36 21.03 -10.19
N VAL A 60 4.42 19.70 -10.28
CA VAL A 60 3.40 18.91 -10.98
C VAL A 60 2.14 18.83 -10.14
N ALA A 61 1.04 19.41 -10.64
CA ALA A 61 -0.25 19.30 -9.97
C ALA A 61 -0.69 17.82 -9.89
N LEU A 62 -1.28 17.41 -8.77
CA LEU A 62 -1.69 16.02 -8.54
C LEU A 62 -2.58 15.45 -9.66
N SER A 63 -3.50 16.26 -10.20
CA SER A 63 -4.38 15.88 -11.31
C SER A 63 -3.68 15.78 -12.68
N ARG A 64 -2.40 16.12 -12.74
CA ARG A 64 -1.56 16.03 -13.96
C ARG A 64 -0.51 14.94 -13.86
N ILE A 65 -0.38 14.27 -12.72
CA ILE A 65 0.55 13.16 -12.58
C ILE A 65 0.05 12.00 -13.44
N ASN A 66 0.89 11.51 -14.33
CA ASN A 66 0.58 10.38 -15.18
C ASN A 66 1.03 9.08 -14.49
N PHE A 67 0.06 8.20 -14.22
CA PHE A 67 0.28 6.91 -13.55
C PHE A 67 0.42 5.73 -14.52
N ASP A 68 0.47 5.97 -15.84
CA ASP A 68 0.66 4.92 -16.82
C ASP A 68 2.14 4.43 -16.81
N PRO A 69 2.41 3.13 -16.55
CA PRO A 69 3.76 2.59 -16.63
C PRO A 69 4.33 2.61 -18.06
N ALA A 70 3.50 2.76 -19.09
CA ALA A 70 3.91 2.88 -20.49
C ALA A 70 4.07 4.34 -20.95
N ALA A 71 4.06 5.32 -20.03
CA ALA A 71 4.33 6.71 -20.36
C ALA A 71 5.71 6.89 -21.03
N ALA A 72 5.86 7.97 -21.80
CA ALA A 72 7.10 8.26 -22.51
C ALA A 72 8.27 8.52 -21.55
N GLU A 73 9.49 8.13 -21.94
CA GLU A 73 10.70 8.27 -21.11
C GLU A 73 11.07 9.72 -20.77
N ASP A 74 10.55 10.68 -21.53
CA ASP A 74 10.73 12.13 -21.36
C ASP A 74 9.53 12.84 -20.71
N ASP A 75 8.49 12.10 -20.30
CA ASP A 75 7.33 12.66 -19.60
C ASP A 75 7.69 13.05 -18.15
N GLU A 76 8.02 14.32 -17.94
CA GLU A 76 8.32 14.92 -16.62
C GLU A 76 7.15 14.82 -15.62
N THR A 77 5.93 14.53 -16.09
CA THR A 77 4.74 14.39 -15.23
C THR A 77 4.43 12.94 -14.87
N ALA A 78 5.11 11.97 -15.47
CA ALA A 78 4.84 10.56 -15.25
C ALA A 78 5.59 9.98 -14.05
N LEU A 79 4.88 9.18 -13.25
CA LEU A 79 5.42 8.50 -12.06
C LEU A 79 6.56 7.54 -12.43
N PHE A 80 6.38 6.79 -13.51
CA PHE A 80 7.29 5.72 -13.95
C PHE A 80 8.32 6.16 -15.00
N SER A 81 8.21 7.40 -15.49
CA SER A 81 9.17 7.94 -16.46
C SER A 81 10.48 8.35 -15.78
N PRO A 82 11.66 8.06 -16.36
CA PRO A 82 12.95 8.55 -15.86
C PRO A 82 13.04 10.07 -15.73
N ALA A 83 12.40 10.84 -16.62
CA ALA A 83 12.37 12.30 -16.56
C ALA A 83 11.48 12.84 -15.43
N GLY A 84 10.44 12.09 -15.05
CA GLY A 84 9.51 12.45 -13.98
C GLY A 84 9.87 11.82 -12.63
N GLY A 85 9.03 10.87 -12.18
CA GLY A 85 9.15 10.22 -10.88
C GLY A 85 10.31 9.22 -10.79
N GLY A 86 10.69 8.63 -11.93
CA GLY A 86 11.75 7.62 -12.04
C GLY A 86 11.47 6.36 -11.23
N MET A 87 10.19 6.03 -11.00
CA MET A 87 9.80 4.80 -10.33
C MET A 87 9.90 3.62 -11.30
N ILE A 88 10.45 2.49 -10.85
CA ILE A 88 10.42 1.26 -11.63
C ILE A 88 9.07 0.58 -11.36
N TYR A 89 8.31 0.28 -12.41
CA TYR A 89 7.08 -0.51 -12.27
C TYR A 89 7.44 -1.98 -12.04
N GLU A 90 6.97 -2.54 -10.93
CA GLU A 90 7.18 -3.93 -10.56
C GLU A 90 5.88 -4.55 -10.07
N GLU A 91 5.51 -5.70 -10.65
CA GLU A 91 4.37 -6.47 -10.19
C GLU A 91 4.83 -7.45 -9.08
N PRO A 92 4.16 -7.46 -7.92
CA PRO A 92 4.47 -8.37 -6.84
C PRO A 92 4.31 -9.82 -7.31
N MET A 93 5.42 -10.56 -7.29
CA MET A 93 5.44 -11.95 -7.74
C MET A 93 4.48 -12.81 -6.91
N GLY A 94 3.72 -13.69 -7.58
CA GLY A 94 3.00 -14.76 -6.89
C GLY A 94 1.68 -14.37 -6.22
N THR A 95 1.12 -13.22 -6.57
CA THR A 95 -0.26 -12.84 -6.27
C THR A 95 -1.19 -13.60 -7.24
N GLY A 96 -2.10 -14.42 -6.72
CA GLY A 96 -2.76 -15.49 -7.50
C GLY A 96 -3.79 -15.04 -8.55
N ARG A 97 -4.17 -15.98 -9.45
CA ARG A 97 -5.31 -16.11 -10.41
C ARG A 97 -5.88 -14.91 -11.19
N TYR A 98 -5.76 -13.67 -10.72
CA TYR A 98 -6.26 -12.46 -11.38
C TYR A 98 -5.08 -11.69 -11.98
N MET A 99 -5.32 -10.88 -13.02
CA MET A 99 -4.30 -10.00 -13.59
C MET A 99 -3.96 -8.93 -12.54
N ALA A 100 -2.95 -9.23 -11.74
CA ALA A 100 -2.61 -8.48 -10.55
C ALA A 100 -1.68 -7.32 -10.94
N ALA A 101 -2.28 -6.25 -11.45
CA ALA A 101 -1.61 -5.00 -11.78
C ALA A 101 -1.91 -3.95 -10.73
N TRP A 102 -0.95 -3.04 -10.51
CA TRP A 102 -1.21 -1.85 -9.72
C TRP A 102 -2.19 -0.96 -10.45
N LYS A 103 -3.17 -0.44 -9.72
CA LYS A 103 -4.16 0.48 -10.23
C LYS A 103 -4.13 1.73 -9.38
N VAL A 104 -4.37 2.87 -10.01
CA VAL A 104 -4.48 4.15 -9.32
C VAL A 104 -5.92 4.63 -9.49
N LEU A 105 -6.44 5.20 -8.42
CA LEU A 105 -7.72 5.88 -8.38
C LEU A 105 -7.41 7.34 -8.18
N ASP A 106 -7.74 8.15 -9.17
CA ASP A 106 -7.55 9.59 -9.11
C ASP A 106 -8.83 10.38 -9.44
N VAL A 107 -8.68 11.69 -9.60
CA VAL A 107 -9.78 12.61 -9.90
C VAL A 107 -10.34 12.44 -11.32
N SER A 108 -9.59 11.81 -12.23
CA SER A 108 -9.99 11.52 -13.60
C SER A 108 -10.88 10.28 -13.69
N ASP A 109 -10.70 9.32 -12.80
CA ASP A 109 -11.44 8.05 -12.79
C ASP A 109 -12.88 8.19 -12.30
N ALA A 110 -13.13 9.13 -11.39
CA ALA A 110 -14.47 9.39 -10.85
C ALA A 110 -14.80 10.87 -10.89
N ARG A 111 -16.04 11.20 -11.29
CA ARG A 111 -16.55 12.58 -11.33
C ARG A 111 -16.30 13.29 -10.01
N ASP A 112 -16.40 12.56 -8.90
CA ASP A 112 -16.18 13.02 -7.52
C ASP A 112 -14.96 12.41 -6.77
N GLY A 113 -14.13 11.57 -7.42
CA GLY A 113 -12.88 11.01 -6.85
C GLY A 113 -13.04 9.74 -6.04
N PHE A 114 -12.08 9.43 -5.18
CA PHE A 114 -12.19 8.38 -4.16
C PHE A 114 -11.84 8.96 -2.80
N LEU A 115 -12.41 8.35 -1.75
CA LEU A 115 -12.29 8.84 -0.37
C LEU A 115 -11.69 7.78 0.55
N VAL A 116 -10.76 8.13 1.43
CA VAL A 116 -10.36 7.30 2.57
C VAL A 116 -10.98 7.89 3.84
N SER A 117 -11.97 7.20 4.41
CA SER A 117 -12.73 7.74 5.55
C SER A 117 -11.81 8.09 6.72
N GLY A 118 -11.97 9.29 7.28
CA GLY A 118 -11.18 9.78 8.41
C GLY A 118 -9.74 10.18 8.06
N LEU A 119 -9.38 10.16 6.78
CA LEU A 119 -8.14 10.75 6.26
C LEU A 119 -8.50 12.06 5.55
N GLY A 120 -7.70 13.12 5.73
CA GLY A 120 -8.00 14.42 5.10
C GLY A 120 -9.33 15.02 5.56
N SER A 121 -10.16 15.46 4.61
CA SER A 121 -11.46 16.07 4.87
C SER A 121 -12.62 15.20 4.37
N ASP A 122 -13.34 14.56 5.31
CA ASP A 122 -14.58 13.83 5.02
C ASP A 122 -15.73 14.75 4.51
N ALA A 123 -15.55 16.07 4.56
CA ALA A 123 -16.59 17.07 4.29
C ALA A 123 -16.51 17.68 2.88
N ALA A 124 -15.42 17.50 2.14
CA ALA A 124 -15.17 18.22 0.89
C ALA A 124 -15.39 17.34 -0.35
N VAL A 125 -16.30 17.78 -1.25
CA VAL A 125 -16.42 17.25 -2.64
C VAL A 125 -15.15 17.53 -3.48
N ARG A 126 -14.21 18.31 -2.93
CA ARG A 126 -13.03 18.87 -3.61
C ARG A 126 -11.69 18.47 -3.00
N GLY A 127 -11.65 17.62 -1.96
CA GLY A 127 -10.41 17.02 -1.45
C GLY A 127 -10.48 15.53 -1.73
N ARG A 128 -9.77 15.07 -2.77
CA ARG A 128 -9.80 13.67 -3.22
C ARG A 128 -8.44 13.07 -2.94
N GLU A 129 -8.42 11.91 -2.29
CA GLU A 129 -7.18 11.16 -2.19
C GLU A 129 -6.85 10.55 -3.55
N VAL A 130 -5.57 10.57 -3.89
CA VAL A 130 -5.06 9.67 -4.93
C VAL A 130 -4.68 8.39 -4.22
N VAL A 131 -5.31 7.29 -4.61
CA VAL A 131 -5.14 6.00 -3.96
C VAL A 131 -4.60 4.99 -4.97
N MET A 132 -3.44 4.44 -4.68
CA MET A 132 -2.95 3.26 -5.39
C MET A 132 -3.41 2.01 -4.67
N TYR A 133 -3.87 1.02 -5.43
CA TYR A 133 -4.35 -0.23 -4.87
C TYR A 133 -3.92 -1.44 -5.69
N PHE A 134 -3.94 -2.59 -5.02
CA PHE A 134 -3.60 -3.89 -5.57
C PHE A 134 -4.68 -4.90 -5.17
N GLU A 135 -5.38 -5.46 -6.16
CA GLU A 135 -6.43 -6.45 -5.92
C GLU A 135 -5.92 -7.88 -6.03
N GLY A 136 -6.67 -8.83 -5.46
CA GLY A 136 -6.40 -10.25 -5.65
C GLY A 136 -5.34 -10.80 -4.71
N LEU A 137 -5.05 -10.10 -3.61
CA LEU A 137 -4.16 -10.62 -2.58
C LEU A 137 -4.75 -11.88 -1.93
N GLU A 138 -3.87 -12.79 -1.53
CA GLU A 138 -4.27 -13.90 -0.67
C GLU A 138 -4.51 -13.38 0.76
N PRO A 139 -5.51 -13.93 1.49
CA PRO A 139 -5.77 -13.52 2.86
C PRO A 139 -4.54 -13.65 3.77
N ALA A 140 -3.72 -14.66 3.56
CA ALA A 140 -2.49 -14.84 4.34
C ALA A 140 -1.52 -13.67 4.17
N ILE A 141 -1.33 -13.16 2.93
CA ILE A 141 -0.49 -12.00 2.64
C ILE A 141 -1.05 -10.75 3.32
N CYS A 142 -2.35 -10.51 3.17
CA CYS A 142 -3.06 -9.39 3.80
C CYS A 142 -2.91 -9.39 5.33
N SER A 143 -3.02 -10.56 5.96
CA SER A 143 -2.79 -10.74 7.39
C SER A 143 -1.33 -10.45 7.78
N GLN A 144 -0.35 -10.88 6.98
CA GLN A 144 1.07 -10.57 7.25
C GLN A 144 1.37 -9.07 7.17
N MET A 145 0.82 -8.36 6.19
CA MET A 145 0.94 -6.89 6.09
C MET A 145 0.44 -6.21 7.36
N ARG A 146 -0.78 -6.58 7.79
CA ARG A 146 -1.41 -6.01 8.99
C ARG A 146 -0.58 -6.27 10.25
N LYS A 147 -0.08 -7.49 10.42
CA LYS A 147 0.86 -7.83 11.50
C LYS A 147 2.11 -6.97 11.46
N GLY A 148 2.70 -6.77 10.27
CA GLY A 148 3.88 -5.94 10.06
C GLY A 148 3.69 -4.48 10.50
N TRP A 149 2.47 -3.96 10.43
CA TRP A 149 2.11 -2.63 10.92
C TRP A 149 1.61 -2.60 12.37
N GLY A 150 1.70 -3.71 13.11
CA GLY A 150 1.18 -3.82 14.47
C GLY A 150 -0.35 -3.74 14.56
N LEU A 151 -1.06 -4.08 13.49
CA LEU A 151 -2.52 -4.14 13.45
C LEU A 151 -3.02 -5.55 13.77
N ASP A 152 -4.29 -5.62 14.13
CA ASP A 152 -4.99 -6.90 14.26
C ASP A 152 -4.89 -7.70 12.94
N PRO A 153 -4.40 -8.95 12.97
CA PRO A 153 -4.31 -9.80 11.79
C PRO A 153 -5.67 -10.16 11.18
N GLU A 154 -6.78 -9.99 11.91
CA GLU A 154 -8.12 -10.07 11.35
C GLU A 154 -8.31 -9.01 10.28
N ILE A 155 -8.72 -9.46 9.09
CA ILE A 155 -8.84 -8.61 7.92
C ILE A 155 -10.23 -7.98 7.93
N PRO A 156 -10.34 -6.64 8.03
CA PRO A 156 -11.64 -5.99 8.04
C PRO A 156 -12.34 -6.17 6.69
N VAL A 157 -13.66 -6.27 6.75
CA VAL A 157 -14.52 -6.36 5.57
C VAL A 157 -15.08 -5.00 5.25
N GLN A 158 -14.87 -4.55 4.02
CA GLN A 158 -15.59 -3.44 3.44
C GLN A 158 -16.99 -3.96 3.06
N GLU A 159 -18.01 -3.73 3.88
CA GLU A 159 -19.36 -4.29 3.68
C GLU A 159 -20.00 -3.86 2.35
N VAL A 160 -19.75 -2.62 1.93
CA VAL A 160 -20.20 -2.05 0.65
C VAL A 160 -19.06 -2.17 -0.33
N LYS A 161 -19.27 -3.04 -1.34
CA LYS A 161 -18.27 -3.31 -2.36
C LYS A 161 -17.84 -2.00 -3.03
N LEU A 162 -16.54 -1.72 -3.02
CA LEU A 162 -15.93 -0.68 -3.83
C LEU A 162 -16.14 -1.03 -5.29
N ASP A 163 -16.68 -0.06 -6.02
CA ASP A 163 -16.90 -0.14 -7.46
C ASP A 163 -15.88 0.78 -8.13
N PHE A 164 -14.77 0.17 -8.57
CA PHE A 164 -13.66 0.87 -9.20
C PHE A 164 -13.99 1.38 -10.62
N ASP A 165 -15.09 0.91 -11.21
CA ASP A 165 -15.56 1.33 -12.53
C ASP A 165 -16.63 2.44 -12.44
N HIS A 166 -17.09 2.79 -11.23
CA HIS A 166 -18.23 3.68 -11.02
C HIS A 166 -17.87 5.16 -11.04
N ARG A 167 -18.60 5.94 -11.83
CA ARG A 167 -18.47 7.41 -11.94
C ARG A 167 -19.61 8.20 -11.30
N ALA A 168 -20.26 7.67 -10.25
CA ALA A 168 -21.36 8.37 -9.59
C ALA A 168 -20.88 9.46 -8.61
N ALA A 169 -21.82 10.30 -8.16
CA ALA A 169 -21.56 11.36 -7.19
C ALA A 169 -21.36 10.81 -5.77
N ILE A 170 -20.44 11.42 -5.01
CA ILE A 170 -19.86 10.81 -3.80
C ILE A 170 -20.21 11.59 -2.53
N ARG A 171 -20.32 10.87 -1.41
CA ARG A 171 -20.31 11.40 -0.04
C ARG A 171 -19.35 10.56 0.80
N ALA A 172 -18.61 11.11 1.76
CA ALA A 172 -17.87 10.26 2.70
C ALA A 172 -18.85 9.34 3.47
N GLY A 173 -18.53 8.05 3.60
CA GLY A 173 -19.34 7.08 4.35
C GLY A 173 -19.34 5.69 3.73
N ALA A 174 -20.29 4.84 4.13
CA ALA A 174 -20.40 3.47 3.62
C ALA A 174 -21.00 3.43 2.21
N ASN A 175 -20.20 3.77 1.19
CA ASN A 175 -20.57 3.66 -0.22
C ASN A 175 -19.47 3.02 -1.07
N ALA A 176 -19.75 2.89 -2.37
CA ALA A 176 -18.89 2.18 -3.33
C ALA A 176 -17.61 2.92 -3.72
N THR A 177 -17.36 4.13 -3.21
CA THR A 177 -16.19 4.96 -3.57
C THR A 177 -15.38 5.42 -2.35
N THR A 178 -15.75 4.96 -1.15
CA THR A 178 -15.07 5.32 0.10
C THR A 178 -14.44 4.10 0.73
N PHE A 179 -13.13 4.12 0.96
CA PHE A 179 -12.41 3.16 1.79
C PHE A 179 -12.74 3.43 3.26
N TYR A 180 -13.61 2.62 3.88
CA TYR A 180 -14.03 2.84 5.28
C TYR A 180 -13.73 1.65 6.19
N ALA A 181 -13.26 0.52 5.65
CA ALA A 181 -12.88 -0.65 6.44
C ALA A 181 -11.75 -0.36 7.45
N THR A 182 -10.96 0.70 7.22
CA THR A 182 -9.92 1.16 8.15
C THR A 182 -9.86 2.69 8.21
N PRO A 183 -10.72 3.34 9.00
CA PRO A 183 -10.78 4.79 9.02
C PRO A 183 -9.48 5.41 9.58
N GLY A 184 -9.09 6.55 9.02
CA GLY A 184 -7.93 7.35 9.45
C GLY A 184 -6.57 6.76 9.10
N ARG A 185 -6.50 5.80 8.17
CA ARG A 185 -5.25 5.17 7.77
C ARG A 185 -4.94 5.48 6.31
N ALA A 186 -3.73 5.94 6.04
CA ALA A 186 -3.24 6.15 4.68
C ALA A 186 -2.98 4.84 3.93
N PHE A 187 -2.97 3.70 4.61
CA PHE A 187 -2.78 2.40 3.99
C PHE A 187 -3.47 1.31 4.81
N SER A 188 -3.93 0.26 4.13
CA SER A 188 -4.40 -0.96 4.78
C SER A 188 -4.60 -2.07 3.76
N CYS A 189 -4.80 -3.28 4.27
CA CYS A 189 -5.37 -4.38 3.52
C CYS A 189 -6.72 -4.79 4.13
N PHE A 190 -7.72 -5.01 3.26
CA PHE A 190 -9.11 -5.33 3.62
C PHE A 190 -9.75 -6.25 2.58
N ARG A 191 -10.93 -6.79 2.89
CA ARG A 191 -11.73 -7.59 1.94
C ARG A 191 -12.81 -6.73 1.30
N ASN A 192 -12.86 -6.67 -0.03
CA ASN A 192 -13.83 -5.87 -0.78
C ASN A 192 -15.19 -6.57 -0.91
N GLY A 193 -16.11 -6.34 0.03
CA GLY A 193 -17.36 -7.07 0.14
C GLY A 193 -17.19 -8.45 0.78
N ARG A 194 -18.29 -9.01 1.33
CA ARG A 194 -18.27 -10.29 2.06
C ARG A 194 -17.77 -11.50 1.27
N LYS A 195 -17.77 -11.42 -0.06
CA LYS A 195 -17.33 -12.49 -0.96
C LYS A 195 -16.30 -12.03 -2.00
N GLY A 196 -15.86 -10.78 -1.94
CA GLY A 196 -14.94 -10.25 -2.95
C GLY A 196 -13.48 -10.47 -2.59
N PRO A 197 -12.58 -9.92 -3.44
CA PRO A 197 -11.14 -10.10 -3.31
C PRO A 197 -10.58 -9.31 -2.12
N TYR A 198 -9.36 -9.65 -1.71
CA TYR A 198 -8.58 -8.84 -0.79
C TYR A 198 -7.83 -7.77 -1.55
N ILE A 199 -7.83 -6.57 -0.99
CA ILE A 199 -7.27 -5.37 -1.61
C ILE A 199 -6.33 -4.73 -0.60
N TYR A 200 -5.13 -4.43 -1.07
CA TYR A 200 -4.25 -3.46 -0.42
C TYR A 200 -4.45 -2.10 -1.06
N TYR A 201 -4.46 -1.04 -0.26
CA TYR A 201 -4.41 0.32 -0.77
C TYR A 201 -3.37 1.15 -0.01
N GLN A 202 -2.89 2.19 -0.70
CA GLN A 202 -2.00 3.22 -0.22
C GLN A 202 -2.48 4.56 -0.79
N ALA A 203 -2.85 5.49 0.08
CA ALA A 203 -3.02 6.89 -0.26
C ALA A 203 -1.64 7.47 -0.63
N LEU A 204 -1.53 7.98 -1.85
CA LEU A 204 -0.34 8.61 -2.40
C LEU A 204 -0.33 10.11 -2.12
N ALA A 205 -1.50 10.72 -2.02
CA ALA A 205 -1.67 12.13 -1.67
C ALA A 205 -3.01 12.34 -0.95
N ILE A 206 -3.00 13.22 0.04
CA ILE A 206 -4.16 13.62 0.84
C ILE A 206 -4.40 15.11 0.56
N GLN A 207 -5.65 15.49 0.30
CA GLN A 207 -6.04 16.86 -0.04
C GLN A 207 -6.90 17.52 1.05
#